data_AF-A0A518H286-F1
#
_entry.id   AF-A0A518H286-F1
#
_cell.length_a   1.000
_cell.length_b   1.000
_cell.length_c   1.000
_cell.angle_alpha   90.00
_cell.angle_beta   90.00
_cell.angle_gamma   90.00
#
_symmetry.space_group_name_H-M   'P 1'
#
loop_
_entity.id
_entity.type
_entity.pdbx_description
1 polymer ?
#
loop_
_entity_poly.entity_id
_entity_poly.type
_entity_poly.pdbx_seq_one_letter_code
_entity_poly.pdbx_strand_id
1 'polypeptide(L)' 'MTPKPNCYACIFRRNLPGDAHSQCANPAAAVTGDPHGIRKGWFAWPFNYDPLWLKSCDGFTPKQPESEAA' A
#
# COMPACT_ATOMS: atom_id res chain seq x y z
N MET A 1 -12.65 9.92 10.90
CA MET A 1 -11.40 9.14 10.83
C MET A 1 -11.56 8.14 9.71
N THR A 2 -10.93 8.37 8.56
CA THR A 2 -10.96 7.41 7.45
C THR A 2 -10.21 6.16 7.91
N PRO A 3 -10.82 4.96 7.85
CA PRO A 3 -10.15 3.74 8.26
C PRO A 3 -8.92 3.52 7.39
N LYS A 4 -7.85 2.97 7.99
CA LYS A 4 -6.60 2.64 7.31
C LYS A 4 -6.92 1.77 6.07
N PRO A 5 -6.58 2.22 4.84
CA PRO A 5 -6.89 1.46 3.64
C PRO A 5 -6.02 0.20 3.55
N ASN A 6 -6.63 -0.92 3.15
CA ASN A 6 -5.93 -2.19 3.03
C ASN A 6 -5.17 -2.30 1.71
N CYS A 7 -3.85 -2.11 1.74
CA CYS A 7 -3.01 -2.20 0.54
C CYS A 7 -3.16 -3.53 -0.22
N TYR A 8 -3.44 -4.66 0.44
CA TYR A 8 -3.58 -5.96 -0.23
C TYR A 8 -4.79 -6.02 -1.17
N ALA A 9 -5.83 -5.26 -0.85
CA ALA A 9 -7.04 -5.11 -1.66
C ALA A 9 -6.90 -4.03 -2.76
N CYS A 10 -5.78 -3.31 -2.83
CA CYS A 10 -5.58 -2.23 -3.79
C CYS A 10 -5.04 -2.75 -5.13
N ILE A 11 -5.55 -2.25 -6.26
CA ILE A 11 -5.08 -2.60 -7.62
C ILE A 11 -3.62 -2.17 -7.87
N PHE A 12 -3.17 -1.11 -7.21
CA PHE A 12 -1.84 -0.55 -7.40
C PHE A 12 -0.76 -1.27 -6.60
N ARG A 13 -1.16 -2.16 -5.67
CA ARG A 13 -0.22 -2.90 -4.83
C ARG A 13 0.41 -4.04 -5.61
N ARG A 14 1.74 -4.07 -5.59
CA ARG A 14 2.60 -5.11 -6.17
C ARG A 14 3.38 -5.82 -5.07
N ASN A 15 3.69 -7.09 -5.31
CA ASN A 15 4.64 -7.84 -4.50
C ASN A 15 6.06 -7.46 -4.95
N LEU A 16 6.98 -7.32 -4.01
CA LEU A 16 8.40 -7.19 -4.32
C LEU A 16 9.03 -8.60 -4.31
N PRO A 17 9.52 -9.14 -5.44
CA PRO A 17 10.06 -10.50 -5.47
C PRO A 17 11.22 -10.69 -4.50
N GLY A 18 11.15 -11.74 -3.67
CA GLY A 18 12.18 -12.05 -2.67
C GLY A 18 12.09 -11.23 -1.38
N ASP A 19 11.10 -10.35 -1.23
CA ASP A 19 10.84 -9.55 -0.04
C ASP A 19 9.38 -9.76 0.43
N ALA A 20 9.13 -9.71 1.74
CA ALA A 20 7.79 -9.75 2.31
C ALA A 20 7.04 -8.40 2.14
N HIS A 21 7.76 -7.34 1.79
CA HIS A 21 7.22 -6.00 1.61
C HIS A 21 6.45 -5.83 0.30
N SER A 22 5.73 -4.71 0.22
CA SER A 22 4.93 -4.31 -0.93
C SER A 22 5.56 -3.14 -1.67
N GLN A 23 5.23 -3.04 -2.95
CA GLN A 23 5.51 -1.89 -3.80
C GLN A 23 4.19 -1.28 -4.28
N CYS A 24 4.15 0.04 -4.47
CA CYS A 24 3.00 0.76 -5.00
C CYS A 24 3.30 1.23 -6.42
N ALA A 25 2.38 0.98 -7.34
CA ALA A 25 2.46 1.44 -8.73
C ALA A 25 1.71 2.76 -8.98
N ASN A 26 1.13 3.38 -7.94
CA ASN A 26 0.48 4.68 -8.04
C ASN A 26 1.43 5.80 -7.58
N PRO A 27 2.11 6.51 -8.50
CA PRO A 27 3.02 7.59 -8.13
C PRO A 27 2.31 8.85 -7.63
N ALA A 28 0.99 8.97 -7.85
CA ALA A 28 0.21 10.15 -7.51
C ALA A 28 -0.47 10.05 -6.13
N ALA A 29 -0.38 8.91 -5.44
CA ALA A 29 -0.99 8.75 -4.12
C ALA A 29 -0.20 9.54 -3.06
N ALA A 30 -0.89 10.39 -2.30
CA ALA A 30 -0.38 10.97 -1.07
C ALA A 30 -0.54 9.97 0.08
N VAL A 31 0.58 9.52 0.64
CA VAL A 31 0.60 8.60 1.77
C VAL A 31 1.26 9.23 2.99
N THR A 32 0.77 8.89 4.17
CA THR A 32 1.44 9.18 5.44
C THR A 32 1.89 7.87 6.06
N GLY A 33 3.19 7.72 6.28
CA GLY A 33 3.78 6.58 6.99
C GLY A 33 3.95 6.86 8.48
N ASP A 34 4.05 5.81 9.29
CA ASP A 34 4.43 5.93 10.68
C ASP A 34 5.91 6.34 10.82
N PRO A 35 6.23 7.36 11.64
CA PRO A 35 7.61 7.81 11.83
C PRO A 35 8.56 6.73 12.36
N HIS A 36 8.07 5.72 13.06
CA HIS A 36 8.87 4.57 13.49
C HIS A 36 9.29 3.71 12.29
N GLY A 37 8.31 3.31 11.45
CA GLY A 37 8.56 2.51 10.25
C GLY A 37 9.47 3.21 9.24
N ILE A 38 9.29 4.53 9.05
CA ILE A 38 10.14 5.33 8.17
C ILE A 38 11.58 5.37 8.70
N ARG A 39 11.79 5.69 9.99
CA ARG A 39 13.14 5.77 10.58
C ARG A 39 13.88 4.44 10.61
N LYS A 40 13.15 3.33 10.65
CA LYS A 40 13.72 1.97 10.61
C LYS A 40 13.93 1.44 9.19
N GLY A 41 13.48 2.16 8.17
CA GLY A 41 13.57 1.72 6.77
C GLY A 41 12.53 0.67 6.38
N TRP A 42 11.53 0.39 7.22
CA TRP A 42 10.44 -0.55 6.94
C TRP A 42 9.32 0.05 6.12
N PHE A 43 9.34 1.37 5.92
CA PHE A 43 8.36 2.09 5.12
C PHE A 43 9.05 3.07 4.17
N ALA A 44 9.53 2.55 3.03
CA ALA A 44 10.09 3.33 1.93
C ALA A 44 9.12 3.32 0.73
N TRP A 45 7.97 3.96 0.91
CA TRP A 45 6.98 4.12 -0.15
C TRP A 45 7.52 5.04 -1.27
N PRO A 46 7.26 4.78 -2.57
CA PRO A 46 6.44 3.68 -3.11
C PRO A 46 7.19 2.37 -3.38
N PHE A 47 8.51 2.33 -3.20
CA PHE A 47 9.36 1.25 -3.74
C PHE A 47 9.42 -0.02 -2.89
N ASN A 48 9.50 0.12 -1.57
CA ASN A 48 9.62 -0.99 -0.64
C ASN A 48 9.04 -0.57 0.72
N TYR A 49 7.81 -0.99 1.02
CA TYR A 49 7.15 -0.64 2.27
C TYR A 49 6.30 -1.77 2.82
N ASP A 50 6.27 -1.88 4.15
CA ASP A 50 5.31 -2.71 4.86
C ASP A 50 3.99 -1.92 5.08
N PRO A 51 2.85 -2.38 4.54
CA PRO A 51 1.54 -1.78 4.77
C PRO A 51 1.15 -1.63 6.24
N LEU A 52 1.78 -2.35 7.17
CA LEU A 52 1.61 -2.19 8.62
C LEU A 52 1.89 -0.75 9.06
N TRP A 53 2.91 -0.11 8.50
CA TRP A 53 3.31 1.25 8.86
C TRP A 53 2.57 2.35 8.09
N LEU A 54 1.59 2.01 7.24
CA LEU A 54 0.74 3.00 6.58
C LEU A 54 -0.28 3.61 7.58
N LYS A 55 -0.35 4.94 7.66
CA LYS A 55 -1.37 5.68 8.43
C LYS A 55 -2.53 6.14 7.57
N SER A 56 -2.25 6.74 6.42
CA SER A 56 -3.25 7.23 5.48
C SER A 56 -2.77 7.13 4.03
N CYS A 57 -3.71 6.98 3.12
CA CYS A 57 -3.49 6.96 1.66
C CYS A 57 -4.79 7.46 1.00
N ASP A 58 -4.68 8.36 0.03
CA ASP A 58 -5.80 8.87 -0.77
C ASP A 58 -5.98 8.11 -2.10
N GLY A 59 -4.93 7.46 -2.61
CA GLY A 59 -4.92 6.73 -3.88
C GLY A 59 -5.36 5.26 -3.80
N PHE A 60 -6.21 4.89 -2.83
CA PHE A 60 -6.72 3.52 -2.72
C PHE A 60 -7.77 3.24 -3.80
N THR A 61 -7.59 2.16 -4.55
CA THR A 61 -8.59 1.69 -5.51
C THR A 61 -8.77 0.19 -5.35
N PRO A 62 -9.99 -0.30 -5.01
CA PRO A 62 -10.22 -1.70 -4.73
C PRO A 62 -10.07 -2.56 -5.99
N LYS A 63 -9.54 -3.78 -5.83
CA LYS A 63 -9.59 -4.82 -6.86
C LYS A 63 -11.04 -5.19 -7.10
N GLN A 64 -11.42 -5.34 -8.38
CA GLN A 64 -12.73 -5.88 -8.73
C GLN A 64 -12.88 -7.28 -8.10
N PRO A 65 -14.00 -7.59 -7.43
CA PRO A 65 -14.29 -8.96 -7.02
C PRO A 65 -14.51 -9.81 -8.28
N GLU A 66 -13.96 -11.01 -8.29
CA GLU A 66 -13.99 -11.95 -9.41
C GLU A 66 -15.37 -12.60 -9.63
N SER A 67 -16.47 -11.86 -9.43
CA SER A 67 -17.86 -12.36 -9.50
C SER A 67 -18.75 -11.68 -10.53
N GLU A 68 -18.20 -10.80 -11.39
CA GLU A 68 -18.94 -10.13 -12.49
C GLU A 68 -18.31 -10.41 -13.87
N ALA A 69 -17.78 -11.61 -14.07
CA ALA A 69 -17.61 -12.20 -15.40
C ALA A 69 -18.78 -13.17 -15.63
N ALA A 70 -19.94 -12.60 -15.97
CA ALA A 70 -21.12 -13.32 -16.42
C ALA A 70 -20.99 -13.73 -17.90
#